data_AF-A0A6J8E0Z7-F1
#
_entry.id   AF-A0A6J8E0Z7-F1
#
_cell.length_a   1.000
_cell.length_b   1.000
_cell.length_c   1.000
_cell.angle_alpha   90.00
_cell.angle_beta   90.00
_cell.angle_gamma   90.00
#
_symmetry.space_group_name_H-M   'P 1'
#
loop_
_entity.id
_entity.type
_entity.pdbx_description
1 polymer ?
#
loop_
_entity_poly.entity_id
_entity_poly.type
_entity_poly.pdbx_seq_one_letter_code
_entity_poly.pdbx_strand_id
1 'polypeptide(L)'
;MAIRVAVIGAGAAGLCAVRHLTAGPNIFHTVCFDKNSSEGGTWIYTEETGSDKYGLPVQSSMYKNLRTNLPKEVMAFPDFPFRTSLPSFIKHDDVLEYLQEYTKHYHLHKCIKFETLVQHVRPEVHGDKTQWHVSYSNVGQRDETKTDIFDFVMVCNGHYEVPLYPKIPGLDDFEGEVIHSHCYRHPEQFTAKIVVCLGAAASGQDIAVDVSSCAKYVS
;
A
#
# COMPACT_ATOMS: atom_id res chain seq x y z
N MET A 1 -12.70 -20.37 23.51
CA MET A 1 -11.64 -20.23 22.47
C MET A 1 -11.64 -18.78 22.02
N ALA A 2 -10.47 -18.19 21.75
CA ALA A 2 -10.38 -16.85 21.18
C ALA A 2 -10.82 -16.86 19.71
N ILE A 3 -11.51 -15.81 19.28
CA ILE A 3 -11.97 -15.59 17.89
C ILE A 3 -10.74 -15.34 17.01
N ARG A 4 -10.56 -16.15 15.97
CA ARG A 4 -9.43 -16.02 15.04
C ARG A 4 -9.75 -15.02 13.95
N VAL A 5 -8.92 -14.00 13.79
CA VAL A 5 -9.11 -12.96 12.77
C VAL A 5 -7.88 -12.88 11.87
N ALA A 6 -8.08 -13.02 10.56
CA ALA A 6 -7.06 -12.74 9.55
C ALA A 6 -7.14 -11.28 9.13
N VAL A 7 -6.01 -10.58 9.08
CA VAL A 7 -5.88 -9.26 8.47
C VAL A 7 -5.00 -9.39 7.23
N ILE A 8 -5.42 -8.85 6.09
CA ILE A 8 -4.68 -8.94 4.82
C ILE A 8 -4.14 -7.56 4.46
N GLY A 9 -2.85 -7.35 4.61
CA GLY A 9 -2.16 -6.08 4.43
C GLY A 9 -1.79 -5.42 5.76
N ALA A 10 -0.55 -4.95 5.87
CA ALA A 10 0.07 -4.21 6.96
C ALA A 10 0.41 -2.77 6.52
N GLY A 11 -0.40 -2.20 5.63
CA GLY A 11 -0.50 -0.75 5.43
C GLY A 11 -1.28 -0.07 6.56
N ALA A 12 -1.52 1.24 6.47
CA ALA A 12 -2.18 2.02 7.53
C ALA A 12 -3.50 1.40 8.04
N ALA A 13 -4.39 0.96 7.14
CA ALA A 13 -5.65 0.33 7.50
C ALA A 13 -5.45 -1.00 8.27
N GLY A 14 -4.49 -1.81 7.82
CA GLY A 14 -4.15 -3.08 8.45
C GLY A 14 -3.53 -2.91 9.84
N LEU A 15 -2.60 -1.97 9.98
CA LEU A 15 -1.98 -1.65 11.26
C LEU A 15 -3.02 -1.17 12.29
N CYS A 16 -3.95 -0.31 11.86
CA CYS A 16 -5.07 0.13 12.69
C CYS A 16 -5.96 -1.06 13.12
N ALA A 17 -6.32 -1.95 12.19
CA ALA A 17 -7.08 -3.16 12.50
C ALA A 17 -6.37 -4.07 13.51
N VAL A 18 -5.08 -4.36 13.28
CA VAL A 18 -4.27 -5.20 14.17
C VAL A 18 -4.15 -4.57 15.56
N ARG A 19 -3.96 -3.24 15.65
CA ARG A 19 -3.92 -2.52 16.93
C ARG A 19 -5.20 -2.72 17.75
N HIS A 20 -6.35 -2.58 17.13
CA HIS A 20 -7.63 -2.69 17.85
C HIS A 20 -7.97 -4.13 18.23
N LEU A 21 -7.65 -5.10 17.37
CA LEU A 21 -7.82 -6.52 17.72
C LEU A 21 -6.90 -6.95 18.87
N THR A 22 -5.64 -6.51 18.85
CA THR A 22 -4.65 -6.84 19.90
C THR A 22 -4.91 -6.13 21.23
N ALA A 23 -5.79 -5.12 21.26
CA ALA A 23 -6.28 -4.53 22.51
C ALA A 23 -7.17 -5.48 23.31
N GLY A 24 -7.78 -6.48 22.66
CA GLY A 24 -8.61 -7.52 23.27
C GLY A 24 -8.00 -8.92 23.16
N PRO A 25 -6.80 -9.19 23.71
CA PRO A 25 -6.06 -10.44 23.46
C PRO A 25 -6.74 -11.69 24.06
N ASN A 26 -7.64 -11.53 25.02
CA ASN A 26 -8.45 -12.62 25.57
C ASN A 26 -9.66 -12.97 24.69
N ILE A 27 -9.99 -12.10 23.72
CA ILE A 27 -11.14 -12.22 22.82
C ILE A 27 -10.68 -12.64 21.43
N PHE A 28 -9.62 -12.00 20.91
CA PHE A 28 -9.15 -12.17 19.54
C PHE A 28 -7.76 -12.80 19.46
N HIS A 29 -7.59 -13.71 18.51
CA HIS A 29 -6.30 -14.21 18.06
C HIS A 29 -6.06 -13.72 16.62
N THR A 30 -5.18 -12.72 16.47
CA THR A 30 -4.96 -12.01 15.21
C THR A 30 -3.74 -12.53 14.47
N VAL A 31 -3.90 -12.77 13.18
CA VAL A 31 -2.78 -13.02 12.25
C VAL A 31 -2.93 -12.05 11.08
N CYS A 32 -1.91 -11.20 10.88
CA CYS A 32 -1.81 -10.30 9.75
C CYS A 32 -0.85 -10.90 8.72
N PHE A 33 -1.21 -10.83 7.44
CA PHE A 33 -0.38 -11.27 6.33
C PHE A 33 -0.05 -10.06 5.45
N ASP A 34 1.22 -9.86 5.13
CA ASP A 34 1.63 -8.83 4.18
C ASP A 34 2.68 -9.37 3.22
N LYS A 35 2.56 -9.02 1.93
CA LYS A 35 3.48 -9.48 0.88
C LYS A 35 4.83 -8.76 0.94
N ASN A 36 4.88 -7.55 1.48
CA ASN A 36 6.12 -6.80 1.62
C ASN A 36 6.96 -7.35 2.77
N SER A 37 8.23 -6.98 2.78
CA SER A 37 9.18 -7.33 3.85
C SER A 37 9.09 -6.41 5.07
N SER A 38 8.27 -5.35 5.02
CA SER A 38 8.05 -4.40 6.12
C SER A 38 6.64 -3.81 6.06
N GLU A 39 6.20 -3.21 7.15
CA GLU A 39 4.94 -2.48 7.23
C GLU A 39 4.99 -1.14 6.49
N GLY A 40 3.81 -0.60 6.17
CA GLY A 40 3.67 0.70 5.52
C GLY A 40 2.85 0.65 4.24
N GLY A 41 2.82 -0.51 3.57
CA GLY A 41 2.08 -0.71 2.33
C GLY A 41 2.51 0.28 1.25
N THR A 42 1.60 1.11 0.76
CA THR A 42 1.89 2.09 -0.31
C THR A 42 3.02 3.07 0.05
N TRP A 43 3.24 3.38 1.33
CA TRP A 43 4.26 4.34 1.77
C TRP A 43 5.70 3.80 1.67
N ILE A 44 5.86 2.50 1.39
CA ILE A 44 7.16 1.89 1.14
C ILE A 44 7.59 2.29 -0.27
N TYR A 45 8.47 3.29 -0.37
CA TYR A 45 9.02 3.72 -1.65
C TYR A 45 9.98 2.66 -2.24
N THR A 46 9.92 2.48 -3.55
CA THR A 46 10.86 1.66 -4.32
C THR A 46 11.07 2.31 -5.69
N GLU A 47 12.29 2.23 -6.23
CA GLU A 47 12.58 2.64 -7.62
C GLU A 47 12.01 1.62 -8.64
N GLU A 48 11.69 0.40 -8.21
CA GLU A 48 11.13 -0.64 -9.08
C GLU A 48 9.73 -0.25 -9.58
N THR A 49 9.43 -0.59 -10.84
CA THR A 49 8.11 -0.37 -11.47
C THR A 49 7.68 -1.64 -12.20
N GLY A 50 6.36 -1.84 -12.36
CA GLY A 50 5.81 -3.03 -12.99
C GLY A 50 5.80 -4.21 -12.01
N SER A 51 6.86 -5.01 -12.02
CA SER A 51 6.98 -6.19 -11.15
C SER A 51 8.19 -6.10 -10.23
N ASP A 52 8.03 -6.58 -9.00
CA ASP A 52 9.09 -6.70 -8.00
C ASP A 52 10.03 -7.88 -8.29
N LYS A 53 11.07 -8.04 -7.46
CA LYS A 53 12.02 -9.17 -7.54
C LYS A 53 11.41 -10.58 -7.45
N TYR A 54 10.17 -10.71 -6.98
CA TYR A 54 9.42 -11.97 -6.94
C TYR A 54 8.48 -12.14 -8.14
N GLY A 55 8.40 -11.16 -9.04
CA GLY A 55 7.48 -11.14 -10.16
C GLY A 55 6.04 -10.78 -9.76
N LEU A 56 5.82 -10.22 -8.57
CA LEU A 56 4.53 -9.67 -8.16
C LEU A 56 4.42 -8.21 -8.60
N PRO A 57 3.21 -7.69 -8.86
CA PRO A 57 3.05 -6.27 -9.13
C PRO A 57 3.59 -5.42 -7.97
N VAL A 58 4.37 -4.39 -8.32
CA VAL A 58 4.87 -3.41 -7.36
C VAL A 58 3.67 -2.73 -6.71
N GLN A 59 3.60 -2.73 -5.38
CA GLN A 59 2.46 -2.13 -4.67
C GLN A 59 2.51 -0.61 -4.60
N SER A 60 3.72 -0.05 -4.52
CA SER A 60 3.93 1.36 -4.26
C SER A 60 3.71 2.22 -5.51
N SER A 61 2.89 3.25 -5.34
CA SER A 61 2.70 4.33 -6.30
C SER A 61 3.43 5.61 -5.86
N MET A 62 4.26 5.53 -4.82
CA MET A 62 4.99 6.68 -4.29
C MET A 62 6.14 7.05 -5.22
N TYR A 63 6.44 8.34 -5.25
CA TYR A 63 7.58 8.93 -5.94
C TYR A 63 8.42 9.76 -4.97
N LYS A 64 9.69 9.94 -5.32
CA LYS A 64 10.74 10.48 -4.46
C LYS A 64 10.42 11.84 -3.82
N ASN A 65 9.74 12.70 -4.57
CA ASN A 65 9.42 14.06 -4.12
C ASN A 65 8.03 14.18 -3.47
N LEU A 66 7.28 13.07 -3.37
CA LEU A 66 5.91 13.08 -2.91
C LEU A 66 5.81 13.69 -1.51
N ARG A 67 4.92 14.67 -1.40
CA ARG A 67 4.39 15.18 -0.14
C ARG A 67 2.94 14.79 0.01
N THR A 68 2.47 14.72 1.26
CA THR A 68 1.07 14.45 1.53
C THR A 68 0.21 15.54 0.90
N ASN A 69 -0.89 15.14 0.26
CA ASN A 69 -1.90 16.06 -0.26
C ASN A 69 -2.89 16.53 0.82
N LEU A 70 -2.79 15.97 2.02
CA LEU A 70 -3.56 16.33 3.20
C LEU A 70 -2.62 16.75 4.34
N PRO A 71 -3.06 17.64 5.25
CA PRO A 71 -2.32 17.93 6.47
C PRO A 71 -2.14 16.68 7.32
N LYS A 72 -0.95 16.49 7.89
CA LYS A 72 -0.63 15.33 8.75
C LYS A 72 -1.61 15.19 9.93
N GLU A 73 -2.16 16.30 10.41
CA GLU A 73 -3.10 16.34 11.53
C GLU A 73 -4.40 15.58 11.26
N VAL A 74 -4.86 15.54 10.00
CA VAL A 74 -6.07 14.79 9.62
C VAL A 74 -5.77 13.37 9.17
N MET A 75 -4.49 13.06 8.93
CA MET A 75 -4.01 11.72 8.56
C MET A 75 -3.61 10.89 9.79
N ALA A 76 -3.39 11.53 10.94
CA ALA A 76 -2.93 10.88 12.16
C ALA A 76 -3.96 9.88 12.71
N PHE A 77 -3.47 8.83 13.36
CA PHE A 77 -4.33 8.03 14.23
C PHE A 77 -4.65 8.85 15.48
N PRO A 78 -5.92 8.90 15.93
CA PRO A 78 -6.30 9.74 17.07
C PRO A 78 -5.53 9.45 18.36
N ASP A 79 -5.06 8.22 18.55
CA ASP A 79 -4.31 7.75 19.73
C ASP A 79 -2.79 7.78 19.53
N PHE A 80 -2.30 8.25 18.39
CA PHE A 80 -0.88 8.32 18.06
C PHE A 80 -0.62 9.48 17.09
N PRO A 81 -0.40 10.71 17.59
CA PRO A 81 -0.18 11.86 16.71
C PRO A 81 1.20 11.84 16.06
N PHE A 82 1.33 12.47 14.89
CA PHE A 82 2.64 12.77 14.30
C PHE A 82 3.47 13.68 15.22
N ARG A 83 4.80 13.66 15.05
CA ARG A 83 5.72 14.58 15.71
C ARG A 83 5.36 16.04 15.38
N THR A 84 5.27 16.89 16.41
CA THR A 84 4.87 18.30 16.28
C THR A 84 5.89 19.17 15.54
N SER A 85 7.15 18.73 15.46
CA SER A 85 8.23 19.41 14.74
C SER A 85 8.11 19.33 13.21
N LEU A 86 7.31 18.39 12.69
CA LEU A 86 7.11 18.21 11.25
C LEU A 86 6.18 19.31 10.68
N PRO A 87 6.37 19.74 9.42
CA PRO A 87 5.44 20.66 8.76
C PRO A 87 4.04 20.04 8.60
N SER A 88 3.04 20.80 8.18
CA SER A 88 1.69 20.24 7.95
C SER A 88 1.64 19.27 6.78
N PHE A 89 2.37 19.54 5.69
CA PHE A 89 2.47 18.67 4.52
C PHE A 89 3.83 17.99 4.51
N ILE A 90 3.85 16.75 4.96
CA ILE A 90 5.07 15.95 5.20
C ILE A 90 5.43 15.12 3.97
N LYS A 91 6.63 14.57 3.95
CA LYS A 91 7.06 13.68 2.86
C LYS A 91 6.53 12.25 3.07
N HIS A 92 6.61 11.43 2.03
CA HIS A 92 6.17 10.03 2.11
C HIS A 92 6.99 9.20 3.12
N ASP A 93 8.28 9.51 3.30
CA ASP A 93 9.17 8.85 4.27
C ASP A 93 8.83 9.20 5.72
N ASP A 94 8.39 10.43 6.00
CA ASP A 94 7.84 10.82 7.30
C ASP A 94 6.58 9.99 7.67
N VAL A 95 5.72 9.69 6.69
CA VAL A 95 4.53 8.84 6.90
C VAL A 95 4.92 7.38 7.14
N LEU A 96 5.91 6.87 6.41
CA LEU A 96 6.44 5.53 6.61
C LEU A 96 7.05 5.38 8.01
N GLU A 97 7.90 6.33 8.43
CA GLU A 97 8.49 6.34 9.77
C GLU A 97 7.40 6.33 10.84
N TYR A 98 6.37 7.17 10.69
CA TYR A 98 5.22 7.20 11.60
C TYR A 98 4.51 5.85 11.74
N LEU A 99 4.29 5.12 10.63
CA LEU A 99 3.64 3.79 10.66
C LEU A 99 4.54 2.73 11.30
N GLN A 100 5.86 2.82 11.10
CA GLN A 100 6.84 1.96 11.76
C GLN A 100 6.91 2.23 13.26
N GLU A 101 6.90 3.51 13.66
CA GLU A 101 6.83 3.92 15.07
C GLU A 101 5.55 3.41 15.74
N TYR A 102 4.40 3.53 15.07
CA TYR A 102 3.12 3.00 15.55
C TYR A 102 3.18 1.48 15.77
N THR A 103 3.73 0.76 14.80
CA THR A 103 3.89 -0.71 14.83
C THR A 103 4.80 -1.13 15.99
N LYS A 104 5.91 -0.41 16.20
CA LYS A 104 6.83 -0.63 17.30
C LYS A 104 6.20 -0.31 18.66
N HIS A 105 5.54 0.83 18.78
CA HIS A 105 4.93 1.31 20.03
C HIS A 105 3.90 0.32 20.58
N TYR A 106 3.08 -0.26 19.70
CA TYR A 106 2.05 -1.24 20.09
C TYR A 106 2.50 -2.70 19.95
N HIS A 107 3.77 -2.96 19.65
CA HIS A 107 4.35 -4.29 19.50
C HIS A 107 3.58 -5.17 18.50
N LEU A 108 3.17 -4.60 17.36
CA LEU A 108 2.30 -5.27 16.39
C LEU A 108 3.03 -6.32 15.54
N HIS A 109 4.36 -6.22 15.38
CA HIS A 109 5.16 -7.15 14.57
C HIS A 109 4.93 -8.63 14.92
N LYS A 110 4.67 -8.94 16.20
CA LYS A 110 4.39 -10.32 16.65
C LYS A 110 3.16 -10.96 16.00
N CYS A 111 2.27 -10.14 15.45
CA CYS A 111 1.04 -10.58 14.78
C CYS A 111 1.18 -10.59 13.25
N ILE A 112 2.26 -10.04 12.70
CA ILE A 112 2.43 -9.83 11.25
C ILE A 112 3.37 -10.87 10.67
N LYS A 113 2.92 -11.56 9.63
CA LYS A 113 3.73 -12.42 8.77
C LYS A 113 4.06 -11.64 7.50
N PHE A 114 5.27 -11.11 7.44
CA PHE A 114 5.82 -10.45 6.25
C PHE A 114 6.20 -11.47 5.18
N GLU A 115 6.48 -10.99 3.97
CA GLU A 115 6.83 -11.81 2.80
C GLU A 115 5.82 -12.94 2.56
N THR A 116 4.56 -12.71 2.93
CA THR A 116 3.48 -13.70 2.90
C THR A 116 2.32 -13.21 2.06
N LEU A 117 2.14 -13.82 0.90
CA LEU A 117 1.09 -13.50 -0.05
C LEU A 117 -0.16 -14.32 0.25
N VAL A 118 -1.28 -13.66 0.55
CA VAL A 118 -2.59 -14.32 0.53
C VAL A 118 -3.05 -14.49 -0.91
N GLN A 119 -3.26 -15.73 -1.34
CA GLN A 119 -3.66 -16.08 -2.71
C GLN A 119 -5.17 -16.25 -2.82
N HIS A 120 -5.80 -16.86 -1.81
CA HIS A 120 -7.24 -17.13 -1.83
C HIS A 120 -7.86 -16.96 -0.44
N VAL A 121 -9.09 -16.44 -0.43
CA VAL A 121 -9.97 -16.42 0.74
C VAL A 121 -11.27 -17.07 0.32
N ARG A 122 -11.64 -18.17 0.96
CA ARG A 122 -12.87 -18.93 0.63
C ARG A 122 -13.76 -19.07 1.86
N PRO A 123 -15.04 -18.66 1.81
CA PRO A 123 -15.98 -18.94 2.87
C PRO A 123 -16.42 -20.41 2.80
N GLU A 124 -16.56 -21.03 3.97
CA GLU A 124 -17.20 -22.32 4.17
C GLU A 124 -18.32 -22.15 5.20
N VAL A 125 -19.55 -22.51 4.83
CA VAL A 125 -20.73 -22.31 5.66
C VAL A 125 -21.13 -23.61 6.32
N HIS A 126 -21.16 -23.62 7.65
CA HIS A 126 -21.56 -24.75 8.50
C HIS A 126 -22.79 -24.33 9.34
N GLY A 127 -23.98 -24.56 8.81
CA GLY A 127 -25.23 -24.07 9.41
C GLY A 127 -25.26 -22.54 9.45
N ASP A 128 -25.41 -21.95 10.63
CA ASP A 128 -25.46 -20.49 10.84
C ASP A 128 -24.06 -19.84 10.99
N LYS A 129 -22.99 -20.62 10.83
CA LYS A 129 -21.61 -20.14 10.98
C LYS A 129 -20.87 -20.14 9.65
N THR A 130 -20.10 -19.10 9.38
CA THR A 130 -19.15 -19.05 8.27
C THR A 130 -17.74 -19.10 8.82
N GLN A 131 -16.92 -20.00 8.29
CA GLN A 131 -15.49 -20.04 8.52
C GLN A 131 -14.77 -19.65 7.23
N TRP A 132 -13.61 -19.02 7.37
CA TRP A 132 -12.83 -18.52 6.25
C TRP A 132 -11.54 -19.29 6.11
N HIS A 133 -11.38 -19.96 4.98
CA HIS A 133 -10.14 -20.61 4.58
C HIS A 133 -9.26 -19.58 3.88
N VAL A 134 -8.16 -19.21 4.52
CA VAL A 134 -7.19 -18.24 3.99
C VAL A 134 -5.96 -19.00 3.54
N SER A 135 -5.78 -19.10 2.23
CA SER A 135 -4.62 -19.74 1.60
C SER A 135 -3.55 -18.71 1.29
N TYR A 136 -2.33 -18.98 1.75
CA TYR A 136 -1.19 -18.09 1.65
C TYR A 136 0.13 -18.84 1.42
N SER A 137 1.11 -18.15 0.86
CA SER A 137 2.46 -18.69 0.59
C SER A 137 3.52 -17.63 0.86
N ASN A 138 4.77 -18.05 1.00
CA ASN A 138 5.89 -17.11 0.95
C ASN A 138 6.00 -16.53 -0.48
N VAL A 139 6.28 -15.24 -0.61
CA VAL A 139 6.35 -14.56 -1.92
C VAL A 139 7.36 -15.19 -2.89
N GLY A 140 8.45 -15.79 -2.38
CA GLY A 140 9.46 -16.50 -3.16
C GLY A 140 9.17 -17.99 -3.41
N GLN A 141 8.14 -18.56 -2.78
CA GLN A 141 7.77 -19.98 -2.88
C GLN A 141 6.25 -20.12 -3.03
N ARG A 142 5.70 -19.50 -4.09
CA ARG A 142 4.24 -19.40 -4.30
C ARG A 142 3.53 -20.74 -4.51
N ASP A 143 4.27 -21.78 -4.90
CA ASP A 143 3.73 -23.13 -5.07
C ASP A 143 3.53 -23.86 -3.73
N GLU A 144 4.20 -23.42 -2.66
CA GLU A 144 4.09 -23.97 -1.30
C GLU A 144 2.98 -23.26 -0.52
N THR A 145 1.74 -23.54 -0.86
CA THR A 145 0.56 -22.93 -0.22
C THR A 145 0.21 -23.60 1.11
N LYS A 146 -0.02 -22.79 2.14
CA LYS A 146 -0.61 -23.19 3.43
C LYS A 146 -2.01 -22.59 3.54
N THR A 147 -2.90 -23.27 4.25
CA THR A 147 -4.26 -22.77 4.53
C THR A 147 -4.52 -22.80 6.02
N ASP A 148 -4.92 -21.65 6.56
CA ASP A 148 -5.40 -21.53 7.94
C ASP A 148 -6.89 -21.15 7.93
N ILE A 149 -7.61 -21.57 8.97
CA ILE A 149 -9.03 -21.25 9.15
C ILE A 149 -9.19 -20.10 10.15
N PHE A 150 -10.08 -19.17 9.82
CA PHE A 150 -10.40 -17.99 10.62
C PHE A 150 -11.91 -17.81 10.76
N ASP A 151 -12.33 -17.16 11.85
CA ASP A 151 -13.73 -16.80 12.08
C ASP A 151 -14.09 -15.52 11.31
N PHE A 152 -13.13 -14.60 11.15
CA PHE A 152 -13.29 -13.36 10.39
C PHE A 152 -12.06 -13.03 9.54
N VAL A 153 -12.28 -12.29 8.46
CA VAL A 153 -11.24 -11.75 7.58
C VAL A 153 -11.45 -10.25 7.41
N MET A 154 -10.40 -9.46 7.63
CA MET A 154 -10.34 -8.03 7.35
C MET A 154 -9.42 -7.77 6.16
N VAL A 155 -9.97 -7.28 5.06
CA VAL A 155 -9.23 -7.01 3.83
C VAL A 155 -8.70 -5.57 3.86
N CYS A 156 -7.39 -5.41 3.94
CA CYS A 156 -6.68 -4.14 4.08
C CYS A 156 -5.53 -4.00 3.05
N ASN A 157 -5.68 -4.62 1.87
CA ASN A 157 -4.63 -4.73 0.85
C ASN A 157 -4.48 -3.49 -0.06
N GLY A 158 -5.37 -2.50 0.09
CA GLY A 158 -5.36 -1.27 -0.69
C GLY A 158 -5.93 -1.42 -2.11
N HIS A 159 -6.17 -0.28 -2.76
CA HIS A 159 -6.81 -0.22 -4.09
C HIS A 159 -6.15 0.76 -5.06
N TYR A 160 -4.99 1.33 -4.71
CA TYR A 160 -4.22 2.26 -5.56
C TYR A 160 -2.98 1.62 -6.21
N GLU A 161 -2.93 0.28 -6.24
CA GLU A 161 -1.85 -0.51 -6.84
C GLU A 161 -2.14 -0.87 -8.31
N VAL A 162 -3.39 -1.22 -8.66
CA VAL A 162 -3.72 -1.68 -10.01
C VAL A 162 -4.05 -0.48 -10.91
N PRO A 163 -3.20 -0.15 -11.91
CA PRO A 163 -3.42 0.99 -12.79
C PRO A 163 -4.63 0.77 -13.72
N LEU A 164 -5.34 1.86 -14.01
CA LEU A 164 -6.40 1.88 -15.03
C LEU A 164 -5.86 2.56 -16.29
N TYR A 165 -5.68 1.78 -17.36
CA TYR A 165 -5.26 2.30 -18.66
C TYR A 165 -6.49 2.58 -19.54
N PRO A 166 -6.84 3.86 -19.79
CA PRO A 166 -7.91 4.19 -20.71
C PRO A 166 -7.50 3.88 -22.15
N LYS A 167 -8.45 3.48 -23.00
CA LYS A 167 -8.23 3.38 -24.45
C LYS A 167 -8.28 4.78 -25.04
N ILE A 168 -7.16 5.24 -25.60
CA ILE A 168 -7.03 6.56 -26.22
C ILE A 168 -6.80 6.37 -27.72
N PRO A 169 -7.67 6.91 -28.60
CA PRO A 169 -7.47 6.82 -30.05
C PRO A 169 -6.12 7.41 -30.47
N GLY A 170 -5.35 6.66 -31.27
CA GLY A 170 -4.03 7.07 -31.77
C GLY A 170 -2.87 6.92 -30.77
N LEU A 171 -3.10 6.40 -29.56
CA LEU A 171 -2.04 6.18 -28.58
C LEU A 171 -1.03 5.11 -29.04
N ASP A 172 -1.50 4.10 -29.77
CA ASP A 172 -0.64 3.04 -30.33
C ASP A 172 0.32 3.57 -31.40
N ASP A 173 -0.01 4.69 -32.04
CA ASP A 173 0.82 5.37 -33.05
C ASP A 173 1.72 6.46 -32.43
N PHE A 174 1.60 6.71 -31.12
CA PHE A 174 2.38 7.73 -30.44
C PHE A 174 3.81 7.26 -30.21
N GLU A 175 4.78 7.92 -30.83
CA GLU A 175 6.21 7.58 -30.73
C GLU A 175 6.86 8.03 -29.39
N GLY A 176 6.14 8.82 -28.60
CA GLY A 176 6.62 9.28 -27.30
C GLY A 176 6.43 8.25 -26.19
N GLU A 177 7.04 8.54 -25.04
CA GLU A 177 6.92 7.71 -23.86
C GLU A 177 5.53 7.86 -23.20
N VAL A 178 4.90 6.74 -22.87
CA VAL A 178 3.62 6.69 -22.15
C VAL A 178 3.83 5.91 -20.86
N ILE A 179 3.58 6.56 -19.72
CA ILE A 179 3.61 5.92 -18.40
C ILE A 179 2.32 6.22 -17.63
N HIS A 180 1.88 5.28 -16.79
CA HIS A 180 0.85 5.55 -15.78
C HIS A 180 1.49 6.19 -14.55
N SER A 181 0.72 6.99 -13.80
CA SER A 181 1.20 7.63 -12.55
C SER A 181 1.77 6.64 -11.53
N HIS A 182 1.24 5.42 -11.51
CA HIS A 182 1.76 4.29 -10.71
C HIS A 182 3.25 3.98 -10.97
N CYS A 183 3.75 4.23 -12.19
CA CYS A 183 5.14 4.00 -12.57
C CYS A 183 6.03 5.25 -12.46
N TYR A 184 5.46 6.41 -12.13
CA TYR A 184 6.25 7.63 -11.93
C TYR A 184 7.08 7.51 -10.64
N ARG A 185 8.36 7.94 -10.70
CA ARG A 185 9.29 7.85 -9.55
C ARG A 185 10.00 9.15 -9.23
N HIS A 186 10.47 9.85 -10.25
CA HIS A 186 11.18 11.10 -10.06
C HIS A 186 11.11 11.94 -11.34
N PRO A 187 11.20 13.28 -11.24
CA PRO A 187 10.97 14.17 -12.37
C PRO A 187 12.10 14.16 -13.39
N GLU A 188 13.35 13.87 -12.99
CA GLU A 188 14.55 14.06 -13.82
C GLU A 188 14.52 13.26 -15.14
N GLN A 189 13.78 12.15 -15.20
CA GLN A 189 13.56 11.38 -16.44
C GLN A 189 12.80 12.16 -17.53
N PHE A 190 12.19 13.29 -17.18
CA PHE A 190 11.46 14.19 -18.08
C PHE A 190 12.20 15.49 -18.37
N THR A 191 13.47 15.59 -18.00
CA THR A 191 14.29 16.79 -18.24
C THR A 191 14.25 17.18 -19.73
N ALA A 192 13.94 18.45 -20.00
CA ALA A 192 13.82 19.01 -21.36
C ALA A 192 12.78 18.35 -22.29
N LYS A 193 11.92 17.44 -21.78
CA LYS A 193 10.78 16.87 -22.53
C LYS A 193 9.56 17.79 -22.49
N ILE A 194 8.66 17.61 -23.46
CA ILE A 194 7.28 18.13 -23.40
C ILE A 194 6.42 17.03 -22.79
N VAL A 195 5.74 17.32 -21.69
CA VAL A 195 4.97 16.33 -20.91
C VAL A 195 3.49 16.69 -20.96
N VAL A 196 2.65 15.69 -21.25
CA VAL A 196 1.19 15.82 -21.15
C VAL A 196 0.72 15.00 -19.96
N CYS A 197 0.04 15.64 -19.00
CA CYS A 197 -0.50 15.00 -17.81
C CYS A 197 -2.00 14.72 -17.99
N LEU A 198 -2.34 13.47 -18.33
CA LEU A 198 -3.74 13.07 -18.48
C LEU A 198 -4.38 12.73 -17.13
N GLY A 199 -5.15 13.68 -16.59
CA GLY A 199 -5.98 13.49 -15.40
C GLY A 199 -5.97 14.71 -14.49
N ALA A 200 -7.12 15.04 -13.88
CA ALA A 200 -7.29 16.26 -13.08
C ALA A 200 -7.49 16.00 -11.57
N ALA A 201 -7.22 14.78 -11.10
CA ALA A 201 -7.29 14.40 -9.69
C ALA A 201 -5.90 14.52 -9.01
N ALA A 202 -5.77 14.01 -7.78
CA ALA A 202 -4.57 14.17 -6.94
C ALA A 202 -3.25 13.85 -7.66
N SER A 203 -3.14 12.70 -8.31
CA SER A 203 -1.90 12.32 -9.02
C SER A 203 -1.59 13.24 -10.20
N GLY A 204 -2.59 13.60 -11.00
CA GLY A 204 -2.37 14.47 -12.17
C GLY A 204 -1.92 15.86 -11.76
N GLN A 205 -2.52 16.42 -10.70
CA GLN A 205 -2.13 17.72 -10.17
C GLN A 205 -0.72 17.71 -9.58
N ASP A 206 -0.42 16.74 -8.70
CA ASP A 206 0.87 16.72 -7.99
C ASP A 206 2.03 16.37 -8.91
N ILE A 207 1.88 15.37 -9.79
CA ILE A 207 2.93 14.98 -10.76
C ILE A 207 3.17 16.10 -11.78
N ALA A 208 2.13 16.80 -12.24
CA ALA A 208 2.29 17.94 -13.16
C ALA A 208 3.14 19.06 -12.53
N VAL A 209 2.95 19.32 -11.22
CA VAL A 209 3.76 20.28 -10.48
C VAL A 209 5.19 19.76 -10.30
N ASP A 210 5.37 18.50 -9.87
CA ASP A 210 6.70 17.93 -9.62
C ASP A 210 7.55 17.91 -10.91
N VAL A 211 6.97 17.47 -12.02
CA VAL A 211 7.66 17.40 -13.32
C VAL A 211 7.94 18.77 -13.94
N SER A 212 7.17 19.81 -13.60
CA SER A 212 7.40 21.18 -14.08
C SER A 212 8.75 21.76 -13.63
N SER A 213 9.36 21.19 -12.59
CA SER A 213 10.69 21.59 -12.10
C SER A 213 11.83 21.32 -13.10
N CYS A 214 11.66 20.36 -14.04
CA CYS A 214 12.70 19.98 -14.99
C CYS A 214 12.22 19.84 -16.45
N ALA A 215 10.91 19.66 -16.68
CA ALA A 215 10.36 19.55 -18.03
C ALA A 215 10.48 20.86 -18.81
N LYS A 216 10.55 20.78 -20.14
CA LYS A 216 10.53 21.95 -21.02
C LYS A 216 9.15 22.63 -21.01
N TYR A 217 8.09 21.83 -20.98
CA TYR A 217 6.70 22.28 -20.98
C TYR A 217 5.82 21.17 -20.41
N VAL A 218 4.79 21.55 -19.65
CA VAL A 218 3.80 20.64 -19.07
C VAL A 218 2.40 21.14 -19.44
N SER A 219 1.54 20.25 -19.95
CA SER A 219 0.12 20.53 -20.23
C SER A 219 -0.82 19.49 -19.67
#